data_AF-A0A1C6H8G7-F1
#
_entry.id   AF-A0A1C6H8G7-F1
#
_cell.length_a   1.000
_cell.length_b   1.000
_cell.length_c   1.000
_cell.angle_alpha   90.00
_cell.angle_beta   90.00
_cell.angle_gamma   90.00
#
_symmetry.space_group_name_H-M   'P 1'
#
loop_
_entity.id
_entity.type
_entity.pdbx_description
1 polymer ?
#
loop_
_entity_poly.entity_id
_entity_poly.type
_entity_poly.pdbx_seq_one_letter_code
_entity_poly.pdbx_strand_id
1 'polypeptide(L)' 'MSKRNFYKRFIEDEKQFYLHMAGFNSREACLFKLRAYEDKTLWEAADIMGYSLRTIDRINRDMKRKIEKTSFLYNNMAD' A
#
# COMPACT_ATOMS: atom_id res chain seq x y z
N MET A 1 20.02 -5.15 -1.22
CA MET A 1 18.60 -5.02 -0.86
C MET A 1 17.75 -5.43 -2.06
N SER A 2 17.13 -6.61 -2.01
CA SER A 2 16.20 -7.06 -3.05
C SER A 2 15.03 -6.09 -3.11
N LYS A 3 14.83 -5.41 -4.25
CA LYS A 3 13.66 -4.56 -4.49
C LYS A 3 12.44 -5.48 -4.42
N ARG A 4 11.70 -5.44 -3.32
CA ARG A 4 10.43 -6.19 -3.18
C ARG A 4 9.60 -5.85 -4.41
N ASN A 5 9.27 -6.85 -5.21
CA ASN A 5 8.57 -6.63 -6.46
C ASN A 5 7.15 -6.20 -6.10
N PHE A 6 6.85 -4.89 -6.12
CA PHE A 6 5.54 -4.33 -5.74
C PHE A 6 4.39 -4.75 -6.67
N TYR A 7 4.70 -5.56 -7.68
CA TYR A 7 3.74 -6.26 -8.53
C TYR A 7 3.36 -7.65 -8.00
N LYS A 8 3.98 -8.11 -6.90
CA LYS A 8 3.56 -9.33 -6.19
C LYS A 8 2.33 -8.96 -5.36
N ARG A 9 1.19 -9.62 -5.64
CA ARG A 9 -0.03 -9.49 -4.83
C ARG A 9 0.31 -9.79 -3.37
N PHE A 10 -0.08 -8.91 -2.46
CA PHE A 10 0.02 -9.14 -1.02
C PHE A 10 -0.87 -10.33 -0.64
N ILE A 11 -0.37 -11.25 0.18
CA ILE A 11 -1.23 -12.25 0.85
C ILE A 11 -2.01 -11.59 1.99
N GLU A 12 -3.07 -12.24 2.48
CA GLU A 12 -3.97 -11.64 3.47
C GLU A 12 -3.22 -11.17 4.73
N ASP A 13 -2.30 -11.98 5.26
CA ASP A 13 -1.49 -11.62 6.43
C ASP A 13 -0.62 -10.37 6.18
N GLU A 14 -0.03 -10.25 4.99
CA GLU A 14 0.72 -9.05 4.61
C GLU A 14 -0.19 -7.82 4.53
N LYS A 15 -1.41 -7.97 3.99
CA LYS A 15 -2.35 -6.85 3.88
C LYS A 15 -2.75 -6.33 5.27
N GLN A 16 -3.10 -7.24 6.18
CA GLN A 16 -3.43 -6.90 7.55
C GLN A 16 -2.23 -6.28 8.26
N PHE A 17 -1.04 -6.90 8.14
CA PHE A 17 0.19 -6.38 8.74
C PHE A 17 0.47 -4.94 8.30
N TYR A 18 0.43 -4.63 7.01
CA TYR A 18 0.70 -3.26 6.54
C TYR A 18 -0.39 -2.26 6.94
N LEU A 19 -1.67 -2.66 6.97
CA LEU A 19 -2.74 -1.79 7.46
C LEU A 19 -2.54 -1.37 8.91
N HIS A 20 -2.01 -2.26 9.75
CA HIS A 20 -1.80 -1.98 11.17
C HIS A 20 -0.42 -1.36 11.47
N MET A 21 0.64 -1.83 10.82
CA MET A 21 2.02 -1.53 11.20
C MET A 21 2.65 -0.42 10.37
N ALA A 22 2.16 -0.14 9.15
CA ALA A 22 2.82 0.82 8.26
C ALA A 22 2.56 2.29 8.61
N GLY A 23 1.71 2.58 9.61
CA GLY A 23 1.40 3.94 10.03
C GLY A 23 0.71 4.75 8.92
N PHE A 24 -0.19 4.12 8.17
CA PHE A 24 -0.97 4.79 7.14
C PHE A 24 -1.89 5.85 7.74
N ASN A 25 -1.98 7.01 7.09
CA ASN A 25 -3.09 7.94 7.33
C ASN A 25 -4.35 7.43 6.60
N SER A 26 -5.49 8.08 6.84
CA SER A 26 -6.79 7.65 6.29
C SER A 26 -6.79 7.53 4.76
N ARG A 27 -6.09 8.43 4.05
CA ARG A 27 -6.02 8.43 2.58
C ARG A 27 -5.16 7.30 2.06
N GLU A 28 -4.01 7.05 2.69
CA GLU A 28 -3.12 5.94 2.36
C GLU A 28 -3.78 4.60 2.65
N ALA A 29 -4.47 4.45 3.79
CA ALA A 29 -5.18 3.22 4.14
C ALA A 29 -6.34 2.93 3.17
N CYS A 30 -7.08 3.97 2.78
CA CYS A 30 -8.13 3.86 1.76
C CYS A 30 -7.55 3.42 0.41
N LEU A 31 -6.48 4.08 -0.07
CA LEU A 31 -5.82 3.68 -1.30
C LEU A 31 -5.25 2.25 -1.23
N PHE A 32 -4.66 1.87 -0.09
CA PHE A 32 -4.14 0.52 0.11
C PHE A 32 -5.26 -0.53 -0.02
N LYS A 33 -6.42 -0.29 0.60
CA LYS A 33 -7.57 -1.20 0.52
C LYS A 33 -8.03 -1.40 -0.92
N LEU A 34 -8.28 -0.31 -1.64
CA LEU A 34 -8.70 -0.35 -3.05
C LEU A 34 -7.70 -1.14 -3.91
N ARG A 35 -6.40 -0.97 -3.68
CA ARG A 35 -5.37 -1.64 -4.50
C ARG A 35 -5.11 -3.09 -4.09
N ALA A 36 -5.08 -3.39 -2.80
CA ALA A 36 -4.66 -4.70 -2.28
C ALA A 36 -5.81 -5.68 -2.08
N TYR A 37 -7.04 -5.20 -1.87
CA TYR A 37 -8.22 -6.05 -1.67
C TYR A 37 -9.11 -6.09 -2.90
N GLU A 38 -9.23 -4.99 -3.63
CA GLU A 38 -10.16 -4.86 -4.76
C GLU A 38 -9.44 -4.80 -6.11
N ASP A 39 -8.11 -4.96 -6.14
CA ASP A 39 -7.26 -4.91 -7.34
C ASP A 39 -7.45 -3.64 -8.20
N LYS A 40 -7.90 -2.53 -7.61
CA LYS A 40 -8.12 -1.27 -8.34
C LYS A 40 -6.81 -0.69 -8.87
N THR A 41 -6.87 -0.17 -10.09
CA THR A 41 -5.83 0.67 -10.67
C THR A 41 -5.75 2.02 -9.95
N LEU A 42 -4.67 2.77 -10.16
CA LEU A 42 -4.57 4.14 -9.64
C LEU A 42 -5.62 5.07 -10.24
N TRP A 43 -6.06 4.79 -11.47
CA TRP A 43 -7.09 5.57 -12.14
C TRP A 43 -8.47 5.33 -11.53
N GLU A 44 -8.87 4.07 -11.35
CA GLU A 44 -10.13 3.73 -10.68
C GLU A 44 -10.13 4.23 -9.22
N ALA A 45 -9.00 4.13 -8.52
CA ALA A 45 -8.89 4.68 -7.18
C ALA A 45 -9.00 6.21 -7.15
N ALA A 46 -8.53 6.92 -8.18
CA ALA A 46 -8.70 8.37 -8.31
C ALA A 46 -10.18 8.74 -8.44
N ASP A 47 -10.90 8.01 -9.29
CA ASP A 47 -12.33 8.18 -9.50
C ASP A 47 -13.11 7.92 -8.20
N ILE A 48 -12.88 6.77 -7.55
CA ILE A 48 -13.55 6.38 -6.30
C ILE A 48 -13.26 7.35 -5.15
N MET A 49 -12.01 7.80 -5.01
CA MET A 49 -11.61 8.70 -3.92
C MET A 49 -11.90 10.18 -4.22
N GLY A 50 -12.38 10.52 -5.42
CA GLY A 50 -12.64 11.90 -5.84
C GLY A 50 -11.38 12.76 -5.91
N TYR A 51 -10.23 12.17 -6.27
CA TYR A 51 -8.94 12.87 -6.36
C TYR A 51 -8.40 12.87 -7.79
N SER A 52 -7.63 13.90 -8.13
CA SER A 52 -6.85 13.89 -9.37
C SER A 52 -5.79 12.77 -9.36
N LEU A 53 -5.46 12.24 -10.54
CA LEU A 53 -4.39 11.24 -10.71
C LEU A 53 -3.08 11.67 -10.05
N ARG A 54 -2.68 12.94 -10.22
CA ARG A 54 -1.48 13.51 -9.57
C ARG A 54 -1.53 13.38 -8.04
N THR A 55 -2.71 13.58 -7.44
CA THR A 55 -2.89 13.46 -5.99
C THR A 55 -2.79 12.01 -5.54
N ILE A 56 -3.42 11.08 -6.28
CA ILE A 56 -3.30 9.64 -6.05
C ILE A 56 -1.85 9.18 -6.19
N ASP A 57 -1.12 9.65 -7.20
CA ASP A 57 0.30 9.30 -7.38
C ASP A 57 1.16 9.74 -6.20
N ARG A 58 0.89 10.91 -5.62
CA ARG A 58 1.57 11.35 -4.40
C ARG A 58 1.26 10.43 -3.22
N ILE A 59 -0.03 10.16 -2.96
CA ILE A 59 -0.47 9.26 -1.89
C ILE A 59 0.16 7.87 -2.07
N ASN A 60 0.16 7.35 -3.29
CA ASN A 60 0.74 6.05 -3.63
C ASN A 60 2.25 6.00 -3.35
N ARG A 61 3.00 7.06 -3.68
CA ARG A 61 4.43 7.15 -3.36
C ARG A 61 4.69 7.16 -1.87
N ASP A 62 3.91 7.93 -1.10
CA ASP A 62 4.09 8.02 0.35
C ASP A 62 3.70 6.70 1.03
N MET A 63 2.60 6.09 0.62
CA MET A 63 2.18 4.75 1.04
C MET A 63 3.26 3.69 0.75
N LYS A 64 3.82 3.66 -0.46
CA LYS A 64 4.89 2.70 -0.82
C LYS A 64 6.13 2.85 0.06
N ARG A 65 6.58 4.08 0.33
CA ARG A 65 7.73 4.32 1.23
C ARG A 65 7.48 3.77 2.64
N LYS A 66 6.25 3.89 3.14
CA LYS A 66 5.86 3.31 4.43
C LYS A 66 5.88 1.79 4.41
N ILE A 67 5.37 1.17 3.34
CA ILE A 67 5.47 -0.29 3.14
C ILE A 67 6.94 -0.73 3.09
N GLU A 68 7.80 -0.04 2.33
CA GLU A 68 9.23 -0.36 2.25
C GLU A 68 9.93 -0.34 3.61
N LYS A 69 9.66 0.69 4.42
CA LYS A 69 10.19 0.79 5.78
C LYS A 69 9.71 -0.35 6.69
N THR A 70 8.42 -0.67 6.61
CA THR A 70 7.77 -1.67 7.47
C THR A 70 8.06 -3.10 7.02
N SER A 71 8.33 -3.30 5.73
CA SER A 71 8.72 -4.57 5.11
C SER A 71 9.95 -5.17 5.78
N PHE A 72 10.87 -4.33 6.31
CA PHE A 72 12.01 -4.81 7.08
C PHE A 72 11.54 -5.53 8.36
N LEU A 73 10.51 -5.03 9.06
CA LEU A 73 10.00 -5.64 10.29
C LEU A 73 9.30 -6.97 10.04
N TYR A 74 8.45 -7.06 9.01
CA TYR A 74 7.74 -8.31 8.66
C TYR A 74 8.72 -9.46 8.42
N ASN A 75 9.80 -9.20 7.68
CA ASN A 75 10.77 -10.24 7.35
C ASN A 75 11.59 -10.71 8.57
N ASN A 76 11.72 -9.90 9.63
CA ASN A 76 12.41 -10.30 10.87
C ASN A 76 11.46 -10.93 11.91
N MET A 77 10.14 -10.91 11.67
CA MET A 77 9.12 -11.55 12.52
C MET A 77 8.65 -12.91 11.98
N ALA A 78 9.05 -13.26 10.76
CA ALA A 78 8.67 -14.50 10.08
C ALA A 78 9.77 -15.59 10.12
N ASP A 79 10.87 -15.33 10.85
CA ASP A 79 11.94 -16.28 11.22
C ASP A 79 11.71 -16.80 12.65
#